data_AF-A0A971P3L0-F1
#
_entry.id   AF-A0A971P3L0-F1
#
_cell.length_a   1.000
_cell.length_b   1.000
_cell.length_c   1.000
_cell.angle_alpha   90.00
_cell.angle_beta   90.00
_cell.angle_gamma   90.00
#
_symmetry.space_group_name_H-M   'P 1'
#
loop_
_entity.id
_entity.type
_entity.pdbx_description
1 polymer ?
#
loop_
_entity_poly.entity_id
_entity_poly.type
_entity_poly.pdbx_seq_one_letter_code
_entity_poly.pdbx_strand_id
1 'polypeptide(L)' 'MSKANIISLLGLATATKMPVGWLRKKADEGAIPGVHICDGDYRFSRRAAIKAVERIVAKGGAKNGE' A
#
# COMPACT_ATOMS: atom_id res chain seq x y z
N MET A 1 12.61 17.14 12.54
CA MET A 1 11.57 16.66 11.60
C MET A 1 11.98 15.28 11.10
N SER A 2 11.26 14.23 11.52
CA SER A 2 11.57 12.84 11.16
C SER A 2 11.57 12.66 9.64
N LYS A 3 12.64 12.07 9.11
CA LYS A 3 12.82 11.67 7.72
C LYS A 3 11.56 10.92 7.26
N ALA A 4 10.68 11.58 6.50
CA ALA A 4 9.42 10.98 6.09
C ALA A 4 9.72 9.83 5.13
N ASN A 5 9.58 8.59 5.62
CA ASN A 5 9.78 7.37 4.82
C ASN A 5 8.56 7.17 3.90
N ILE A 6 8.47 7.98 2.85
CA ILE A 6 7.40 7.92 1.85
C ILE A 6 7.76 6.87 0.80
N ILE A 7 6.84 5.95 0.51
CA ILE A 7 6.93 4.99 -0.58
C ILE A 7 5.74 5.14 -1.53
N SER A 8 5.93 4.85 -2.82
CA SER A 8 4.88 4.81 -3.86
C SER A 8 4.18 3.44 -3.92
N LEU A 9 3.08 3.27 -4.70
CA LEU A 9 2.49 1.94 -4.97
C LEU A 9 3.51 0.97 -5.58
N LEU A 10 4.35 1.45 -6.51
CA LEU A 10 5.39 0.64 -7.13
C LEU A 10 6.40 0.17 -6.09
N GLY A 11 6.87 1.09 -5.22
CA GLY A 11 7.78 0.74 -4.13
C GLY A 11 7.14 -0.20 -3.10
N LEU A 12 5.84 -0.05 -2.85
CA LEU A 12 5.07 -0.92 -1.95
C LEU A 12 4.89 -2.31 -2.57
N ALA A 13 4.53 -2.39 -3.86
CA ALA A 13 4.39 -3.63 -4.62
C ALA A 13 5.66 -4.47 -4.56
N THR A 14 6.83 -3.84 -4.77
CA THR A 14 8.13 -4.51 -4.61
C THR A 14 8.36 -4.99 -3.18
N ALA A 15 8.01 -4.19 -2.18
CA ALA A 15 8.23 -4.52 -0.77
C ALA A 15 7.31 -5.66 -0.28
N THR A 16 6.05 -5.69 -0.71
CA THR A 16 5.04 -6.64 -0.23
C THR A 16 4.79 -7.79 -1.21
N LYS A 17 5.43 -7.78 -2.39
CA LYS A 17 5.20 -8.73 -3.49
C LYS A 17 3.73 -8.80 -3.92
N MET A 18 3.05 -7.66 -3.90
CA MET A 18 1.62 -7.54 -4.28
C MET A 18 1.49 -6.80 -5.61
N PRO A 19 0.46 -7.12 -6.42
CA PRO A 19 0.24 -6.40 -7.67
C PRO A 19 -0.17 -4.95 -7.42
N VAL A 20 0.39 -4.03 -8.23
CA VAL A 20 0.11 -2.58 -8.15
C VAL A 20 -1.38 -2.30 -8.34
N GLY A 21 -2.06 -3.02 -9.23
CA GLY A 21 -3.51 -2.87 -9.47
C GLY A 21 -4.34 -3.16 -8.22
N TRP A 22 -4.04 -4.25 -7.52
CA TRP A 22 -4.70 -4.58 -6.26
C TRP A 22 -4.39 -3.55 -5.17
N LEU A 23 -3.13 -3.13 -5.03
CA LEU A 23 -2.75 -2.10 -4.06
C LEU A 23 -3.44 -0.76 -4.36
N ARG A 24 -3.59 -0.41 -5.63
CA ARG A 24 -4.33 0.77 -6.08
C ARG A 24 -5.79 0.68 -5.66
N LYS A 25 -6.46 -0.43 -5.98
CA LYS A 25 -7.86 -0.68 -5.59
C LYS A 25 -8.03 -0.57 -4.07
N LYS A 26 -7.16 -1.22 -3.28
CA LYS A 26 -7.22 -1.17 -1.81
C LYS A 26 -6.91 0.21 -1.23
N ALA A 27 -6.02 0.96 -1.86
CA ALA A 27 -5.76 2.33 -1.48
C ALA A 27 -6.95 3.25 -1.78
N ASP A 28 -7.59 3.06 -2.93
CA ASP A 28 -8.80 3.80 -3.37
C ASP A 28 -10.01 3.48 -2.48
N GLU A 29 -10.19 2.21 -2.10
CA GLU A 29 -11.17 1.75 -1.12
C GLU A 29 -10.89 2.25 0.32
N GLY A 30 -9.79 2.98 0.55
CA GLY A 30 -9.38 3.46 1.87
C GLY A 30 -8.95 2.34 2.82
N ALA A 31 -8.74 1.12 2.33
CA ALA A 31 -8.35 -0.03 3.14
C ALA A 31 -6.91 0.09 3.65
N ILE A 32 -6.04 0.85 2.95
CA ILE A 32 -4.68 1.15 3.38
C ILE A 32 -4.68 2.51 4.10
N PRO A 33 -4.58 2.56 5.44
CA PRO A 33 -4.59 3.82 6.17
C PRO A 33 -3.35 4.66 5.86
N GLY A 34 -3.53 5.97 5.74
CA GLY A 34 -2.43 6.92 5.50
C GLY A 34 -1.93 6.96 4.05
N VAL A 35 -2.78 6.60 3.09
CA VAL A 35 -2.60 6.87 1.66
C VAL A 35 -2.73 8.37 1.41
N HIS A 36 -1.77 8.94 0.70
CA HIS A 36 -1.91 10.26 0.09
C HIS A 36 -1.64 10.17 -1.41
N ILE A 37 -2.60 10.54 -2.25
CA ILE A 37 -2.39 10.56 -3.70
C ILE A 37 -1.82 11.93 -4.07
N CYS A 38 -0.59 11.95 -4.57
CA CYS A 38 0.04 13.15 -5.15
C CYS A 38 0.42 12.85 -6.59
N ASP A 39 -0.09 13.63 -7.54
CA ASP A 39 0.29 13.53 -8.95
C ASP A 39 0.10 12.12 -9.57
N GLY A 40 -0.91 11.37 -9.08
CA GLY A 40 -1.17 9.98 -9.51
C GLY A 40 -0.35 8.92 -8.77
N ASP A 41 0.63 9.31 -7.95
CA ASP A 41 1.39 8.42 -7.08
C ASP A 41 0.79 8.35 -5.67
N TYR A 42 0.60 7.14 -5.17
CA TYR A 42 0.14 6.92 -3.80
C TYR A 42 1.32 6.89 -2.85
N ARG A 43 1.35 7.80 -1.90
CA ARG A 43 2.40 7.96 -0.89
C ARG A 43 1.97 7.35 0.44
N PHE A 44 2.85 6.56 1.03
CA PHE A 44 2.61 5.92 2.33
C PHE A 44 3.85 5.96 3.21
N SER A 45 3.67 5.90 4.53
CA SER A 45 4.79 5.56 5.43
C SER A 45 5.21 4.10 5.24
N ARG A 46 6.47 3.84 4.86
CA ARG A 46 6.98 2.48 4.55
C ARG A 46 6.52 1.39 5.54
N ARG A 47 6.73 1.64 6.83
CA ARG A 47 6.43 0.68 7.91
C ARG A 47 4.93 0.51 8.17
N ALA A 48 4.16 1.58 7.98
CA ALA A 48 2.70 1.54 8.15
C ALA A 48 2.02 0.85 6.97
N ALA A 49 2.48 1.13 5.75
CA ALA A 49 1.97 0.55 4.51
C ALA A 49 2.16 -0.96 4.47
N ILE A 50 3.37 -1.45 4.78
CA ILE A 50 3.65 -2.89 4.83
C ILE A 50 2.73 -3.59 5.84
N LYS A 51 2.64 -3.06 7.07
CA LYS A 51 1.74 -3.61 8.11
C LYS A 51 0.27 -3.59 7.71
N ALA A 52 -0.18 -2.54 7.03
CA ALA A 52 -1.55 -2.43 6.55
C ALA A 52 -1.85 -3.52 5.52
N VAL A 53 -0.98 -3.68 4.53
CA VAL A 53 -1.10 -4.73 3.52
C VAL A 53 -1.08 -6.12 4.17
N GLU A 54 -0.14 -6.39 5.09
CA GLU A 54 -0.08 -7.66 5.84
C GLU A 54 -1.39 -7.96 6.59
N ARG A 55 -2.00 -6.95 7.23
CA ARG A 55 -3.29 -7.12 7.92
C ARG A 55 -4.43 -7.42 6.97
N ILE A 56 -4.50 -6.73 5.82
CA ILE A 56 -5.54 -6.95 4.81
C ILE A 56 -5.42 -8.37 4.24
N VAL A 57 -4.20 -8.81 3.95
CA VAL A 57 -3.90 -10.15 3.45
C VAL A 57 -4.26 -11.20 4.50
N ALA A 58 -3.86 -11.01 5.76
CA ALA A 58 -4.18 -11.92 6.86
C ALA A 58 -5.70 -12.04 7.12
N LYS A 59 -6.47 -10.96 6.86
CA LYS A 59 -7.94 -10.98 6.93
C LYS A 59 -8.59 -11.67 5.72
N GLY A 60 -7.80 -12.19 4.78
CA GLY A 60 -8.28 -12.89 3.58
C GLY A 60 -8.61 -11.97 2.39
N GLY A 61 -8.28 -10.69 2.48
CA GLY A 61 -8.62 -9.67 1.47
C GLY A 61 -7.73 -9.68 0.22
N ALA A 62 -6.64 -10.45 0.20
CA ALA A 62 -5.75 -10.60 -0.94
C ALA A 62 -5.50 -12.09 -1.21
N LYS A 63 -6.16 -12.64 -2.23
CA LYS A 63 -5.69 -13.89 -2.86
C LYS A 63 -4.87 -13.46 -4.07
N ASN A 64 -3.63 -13.93 -4.18
CA ASN A 64 -2.72 -13.63 -5.29
C ASN A 64 -3.43 -13.92 -6.63
N GLY A 65 -3.92 -12.90 -7.34
CA GLY A 65 -4.53 -13.12 -8.66
C GLY A 65 -5.51 -12.09 -9.23
N GLU A 66 -5.71 -10.90 -8.63
CA GLU A 66 -6.45 -9.79 -9.29
C GLU A 66 -5.50 -8.71 -9.84
#